data_AF-A0A9D2U4Q7-F1
#
_entry.id   AF-A0A9D2U4Q7-F1
#
_cell.length_a   1.000
_cell.length_b   1.000
_cell.length_c   1.000
_cell.angle_alpha   90.00
_cell.angle_beta   90.00
_cell.angle_gamma   90.00
#
_symmetry.space_group_name_H-M   'P 1'
#
loop_
_entity.id
_entity.type
_entity.pdbx_description
1 polymer ?
#
loop_
_entity_poly.entity_id
_entity_poly.type
_entity_poly.pdbx_seq_one_letter_code
_entity_poly.pdbx_strand_id
1 'polypeptide(L)'
;MILYQALSSYQILECILHRQVFYREKKAVLILGNYITERMPWYRELESRGFFDQIFLFRFGGYKGTEEGILCQVAEEYKNTIPYAPEEFEKLLIAGIHTYLQAWFVSRKISFEMFEDGSGALSRPWILADIHKKSSPARYAFIEKYHLYDHESPWITKKYCDMKAQLPGFSDEKAQDFQVLETFQGLPLKLQEDIRLLFRLPYRQEGEEEVLLLTQQFANLGQLSLEEQKNIYQHVFAYYLEGKKVLIKPHPDDILYYSRLFPHTRILKDSFPSELLPFVFEKLPRTLCTVSSTGVNQIRREFSDTLIFNALYEQSFHQDGSYYTTLCLAKHILTDGILCYGANLVQLENLAKIHWPHGKFLKITQDPKELKKQKRILQIRDDFQEELREEPRPGYGDTSQIPDENLLGILYLNSRKEYSMYQPGEKEKFFQMIPFRIREKEKYHTLYFYPMKEEVRNMTEKFPETGLPKQAPVSIDIMTDSQIRICMLEGILAATEKRLLEYIESEKELRKELEEMKQKGVSQ
;
A
#
# COMPACT_ATOMS: atom_id res chain seq x y z
N MET A 1 11.79 39.08 -2.04
CA MET A 1 12.30 37.88 -2.75
C MET A 1 11.77 36.67 -2.01
N ILE A 2 11.41 35.60 -2.71
CA ILE A 2 10.81 34.39 -2.11
C ILE A 2 11.78 33.22 -2.26
N LEU A 3 11.98 32.44 -1.19
CA LEU A 3 12.76 31.20 -1.25
C LEU A 3 11.82 30.01 -1.33
N TYR A 4 12.07 29.13 -2.28
CA TYR A 4 11.45 27.82 -2.39
C TYR A 4 12.48 26.72 -2.12
N GLN A 5 12.04 25.60 -1.57
CA GLN A 5 12.81 24.35 -1.48
C GLN A 5 11.98 23.20 -2.03
N ALA A 6 12.62 22.31 -2.80
CA ALA A 6 12.03 21.05 -3.22
C ALA A 6 13.05 19.90 -3.24
N LEU A 7 12.57 18.69 -2.92
CA LEU A 7 13.35 17.46 -2.86
C LEU A 7 12.96 16.43 -3.93
N SER A 8 11.82 16.59 -4.61
CA SER A 8 11.32 15.67 -5.63
C SER A 8 10.72 16.41 -6.83
N SER A 9 10.53 15.71 -7.96
CA SER A 9 9.90 16.32 -9.14
C SER A 9 8.47 16.80 -8.88
N TYR A 10 7.71 16.10 -8.03
CA TYR A 10 6.38 16.52 -7.59
C TYR A 10 6.45 17.84 -6.78
N GLN A 11 7.38 17.93 -5.84
CA GLN A 11 7.57 19.14 -5.04
C GLN A 11 8.09 20.33 -5.87
N ILE A 12 8.90 20.08 -6.91
CA ILE A 12 9.30 21.12 -7.86
C ILE A 12 8.06 21.64 -8.60
N LEU A 13 7.20 20.75 -9.09
CA LEU A 13 5.94 21.12 -9.74
C LEU A 13 5.06 21.93 -8.79
N GLU A 14 4.90 21.49 -7.56
CA GLU A 14 4.14 22.18 -6.52
C GLU A 14 4.65 23.61 -6.29
N CYS A 15 5.97 23.79 -6.17
CA CYS A 15 6.61 25.11 -6.02
C CYS A 15 6.38 25.99 -7.27
N ILE A 16 6.45 25.43 -8.47
CA ILE A 16 6.14 26.15 -9.72
C ILE A 16 4.71 26.67 -9.67
N LEU A 17 3.73 25.80 -9.43
CA LEU A 17 2.32 26.15 -9.43
C LEU A 17 2.01 27.21 -8.38
N HIS A 18 2.53 27.03 -7.16
CA HIS A 18 2.34 27.99 -6.08
C HIS A 18 2.93 29.36 -6.44
N ARG A 19 4.13 29.40 -7.03
CA ARG A 19 4.72 30.67 -7.52
C ARG A 19 3.80 31.34 -8.54
N GLN A 20 3.30 30.59 -9.52
CA GLN A 20 2.47 31.15 -10.59
C GLN A 20 1.16 31.76 -10.07
N VAL A 21 0.60 31.21 -8.99
CA VAL A 21 -0.64 31.70 -8.38
C VAL A 21 -0.38 32.88 -7.44
N PHE A 22 0.61 32.79 -6.56
CA PHE A 22 0.74 33.73 -5.43
C PHE A 22 1.87 34.75 -5.58
N TYR A 23 2.92 34.43 -6.33
CA TYR A 23 4.18 35.20 -6.32
C TYR A 23 4.80 35.37 -7.72
N ARG A 24 3.97 35.42 -8.77
CA ARG A 24 4.41 35.48 -10.17
C ARG A 24 5.39 36.63 -10.44
N GLU A 25 5.08 37.80 -9.92
CA GLU A 25 5.86 39.04 -10.15
C GLU A 25 7.02 39.22 -9.16
N LYS A 26 7.22 38.29 -8.22
CA LYS A 26 8.30 38.36 -7.24
C LYS A 26 9.50 37.58 -7.74
N LYS A 27 10.70 38.12 -7.46
CA LYS A 27 11.95 37.36 -7.58
C LYS A 27 11.88 36.11 -6.68
N ALA A 28 12.09 34.93 -7.26
CA ALA A 28 12.00 33.64 -6.61
C ALA A 28 13.30 32.84 -6.78
N VAL A 29 13.82 32.34 -5.66
CA VAL A 29 14.99 31.47 -5.59
C VAL A 29 14.51 30.05 -5.27
N LEU A 30 15.07 29.04 -5.93
CA LEU A 30 14.79 27.63 -5.63
C LEU A 30 16.04 26.91 -5.13
N ILE A 31 15.91 26.22 -4.01
CA ILE A 31 16.90 25.26 -3.51
C ILE A 31 16.44 23.85 -3.90
N LEU A 32 17.34 23.12 -4.54
CA LEU A 32 17.15 21.71 -4.89
C LEU A 32 18.18 20.84 -4.19
N GLY A 33 17.83 19.59 -3.91
CA GLY A 33 18.82 18.61 -3.50
C GLY A 33 19.83 18.32 -4.61
N ASN A 34 21.11 18.20 -4.27
CA ASN A 34 22.18 17.92 -5.23
C ASN A 34 21.95 16.67 -6.10
N TYR A 35 21.27 15.64 -5.57
CA TYR A 35 20.87 14.43 -6.29
C TYR A 35 19.85 14.66 -7.43
N ILE A 36 19.26 15.85 -7.53
CA ILE A 36 18.35 16.19 -8.63
C ILE A 36 19.06 16.12 -9.99
N THR A 37 20.38 16.26 -10.03
CA THR A 37 21.20 16.19 -11.25
C THR A 37 21.12 14.83 -11.92
N GLU A 38 20.87 13.75 -11.16
CA GLU A 38 20.69 12.40 -11.69
C GLU A 38 19.26 12.19 -12.20
N ARG A 39 18.26 12.70 -11.48
CA ARG A 39 16.83 12.48 -11.79
C ARG A 39 16.27 13.45 -12.83
N MET A 40 16.79 14.67 -12.85
CA MET A 40 16.42 15.75 -13.77
C MET A 40 17.70 16.50 -14.18
N PRO A 41 18.56 15.90 -15.03
CA PRO A 41 19.79 16.54 -15.51
C PRO A 41 19.57 17.91 -16.15
N TRP A 42 18.37 18.17 -16.67
CA TRP A 42 17.94 19.44 -17.25
C TRP A 42 17.31 20.41 -16.24
N TYR A 43 17.57 20.28 -14.94
CA TYR A 43 17.02 21.16 -13.90
C TYR A 43 17.27 22.65 -14.17
N ARG A 44 18.34 23.02 -14.89
CA ARG A 44 18.63 24.41 -15.31
C ARG A 44 17.55 25.01 -16.22
N GLU A 45 16.72 24.20 -16.86
CA GLU A 45 15.55 24.68 -17.62
C GLU A 45 14.52 25.39 -16.73
N LEU A 46 14.50 25.13 -15.42
CA LEU A 46 13.68 25.88 -14.47
C LEU A 46 14.05 27.39 -14.47
N GLU A 47 15.33 27.71 -14.62
CA GLU A 47 15.83 29.08 -14.68
C GLU A 47 15.64 29.66 -16.09
N SER A 48 16.09 28.94 -17.12
CA SER A 48 16.04 29.45 -18.51
C SER A 48 14.62 29.60 -19.08
N ARG A 49 13.64 28.84 -18.56
CA ARG A 49 12.21 29.01 -18.90
C ARG A 49 11.49 30.03 -18.02
N GLY A 50 12.18 30.64 -17.05
CA GLY A 50 11.63 31.67 -16.17
C GLY A 50 10.75 31.14 -15.03
N PHE A 51 10.78 29.83 -14.73
CA PHE A 51 10.04 29.27 -13.59
C PHE A 51 10.64 29.64 -12.24
N PHE A 52 11.94 29.92 -12.18
CA PHE A 52 12.65 30.52 -11.04
C PHE A 52 13.72 31.49 -11.55
N ASP A 53 14.06 32.51 -10.75
CA ASP A 53 15.08 33.49 -11.14
C ASP A 53 16.50 32.98 -10.87
N GLN A 54 16.67 32.15 -9.83
CA GLN A 54 17.96 31.57 -9.44
C GLN A 54 17.75 30.19 -8.81
N ILE A 55 18.70 29.29 -9.06
CA ILE A 55 18.64 27.91 -8.56
C ILE A 55 19.97 27.54 -7.90
N PHE A 56 19.88 26.99 -6.69
CA PHE A 56 21.03 26.51 -5.92
C PHE A 56 20.87 25.03 -5.59
N LEU A 57 21.96 24.27 -5.67
CA LEU A 57 22.01 22.87 -5.29
C LEU A 57 22.57 22.74 -3.87
N PHE A 58 21.80 22.16 -2.96
CA PHE A 58 22.15 22.04 -1.56
C PHE A 58 22.30 20.57 -1.14
N ARG A 59 23.26 20.27 -0.27
CA ARG A 59 23.45 18.94 0.29
C ARG A 59 22.51 18.71 1.48
N PHE A 60 21.42 17.97 1.30
CA PHE A 60 20.45 17.69 2.38
C PHE A 60 20.82 16.52 3.31
N GLY A 61 21.94 15.84 3.09
CA GLY A 61 22.30 14.64 3.86
C GLY A 61 23.81 14.46 4.07
N GLY A 62 24.18 13.36 4.74
CA GLY A 62 25.57 12.98 4.98
C GLY A 62 26.25 13.67 6.18
N TYR A 63 25.50 14.44 6.98
CA TYR A 63 26.01 15.09 8.19
C TYR A 63 26.19 14.08 9.33
N LYS A 64 27.27 14.19 10.08
CA LYS A 64 27.64 13.28 11.18
C LYS A 64 28.18 14.07 12.37
N GLY A 65 28.02 13.53 13.58
CA GLY A 65 28.56 14.11 14.82
C GLY A 65 27.48 14.39 15.87
N THR A 66 27.79 15.27 16.81
CA THR A 66 26.82 15.77 17.80
C THR A 66 25.76 16.64 17.12
N GLU A 67 24.67 16.92 17.83
CA GLU A 67 23.60 17.77 17.35
C GLU A 67 24.10 19.17 16.95
N GLU A 68 24.89 19.81 17.82
CA GLU A 68 25.52 21.10 17.54
C GLU A 68 26.47 21.02 16.35
N GLY A 69 27.24 19.93 16.25
CA GLY A 69 28.17 19.71 15.14
C GLY A 69 27.46 19.53 13.79
N ILE A 70 26.31 18.87 13.77
CA ILE A 70 25.47 18.73 12.57
C ILE A 70 24.88 20.09 12.18
N LEU A 71 24.34 20.84 13.14
CA LEU A 71 23.77 22.17 12.90
C LEU A 71 24.82 23.17 12.38
N CYS A 72 26.06 23.12 12.89
CA CYS A 72 27.16 23.93 12.38
C CYS A 72 27.51 23.57 10.93
N GLN A 73 27.62 22.28 10.60
CA GLN A 73 27.90 21.84 9.22
C GLN A 73 26.81 22.30 8.24
N VAL A 74 25.54 22.22 8.63
CA VAL A 74 24.40 22.70 7.81
C VAL A 74 24.47 24.20 7.61
N ALA A 75 24.81 24.96 8.66
CA ALA A 75 24.97 26.41 8.58
C ALA A 75 26.11 26.82 7.62
N GLU A 76 27.23 26.11 7.68
CA GLU A 76 28.37 26.30 6.76
C GLU A 76 27.99 25.96 5.32
N GLU A 77 27.33 24.83 5.09
CA GLU A 77 26.82 24.45 3.75
C GLU A 77 25.88 25.55 3.20
N TYR A 78 24.95 26.05 4.02
CA TYR A 78 24.02 27.10 3.61
C TYR A 78 24.76 28.36 3.18
N LYS A 79 25.70 28.84 4.02
CA LYS A 79 26.50 30.03 3.76
C LYS A 79 27.36 29.89 2.49
N ASN A 80 27.89 28.70 2.23
CA ASN A 80 28.72 28.44 1.05
C ASN A 80 27.91 28.30 -0.25
N THR A 81 26.63 27.91 -0.14
CA THR A 81 25.81 27.55 -1.28
C THR A 81 24.87 28.68 -1.71
N ILE A 82 24.27 29.36 -0.75
CA ILE A 82 23.19 30.32 -0.97
C ILE A 82 23.71 31.71 -0.61
N PRO A 83 23.73 32.67 -1.57
CA PRO A 83 24.35 33.98 -1.36
C PRO A 83 23.48 34.96 -0.54
N TYR A 84 22.38 34.48 0.04
CA TYR A 84 21.39 35.26 0.77
C TYR A 84 21.16 34.66 2.14
N ALA A 85 21.17 35.49 3.18
CA ALA A 85 20.73 35.10 4.51
C ALA A 85 19.22 34.75 4.48
N PRO A 86 18.75 33.80 5.31
CA PRO A 86 17.33 33.44 5.36
C PRO A 86 16.40 34.64 5.60
N GLU A 87 16.86 35.62 6.37
CA GLU A 87 16.11 36.83 6.74
C GLU A 87 15.96 37.84 5.60
N GLU A 88 16.73 37.71 4.51
CA GLU A 88 16.58 38.54 3.31
C GLU A 88 15.36 38.13 2.46
N PHE A 89 14.81 36.95 2.71
CA PHE A 89 13.62 36.47 2.04
C PHE A 89 12.35 36.94 2.76
N GLU A 90 11.38 37.40 1.97
CA GLU A 90 10.06 37.78 2.47
C GLU A 90 9.31 36.55 3.00
N LYS A 91 9.51 35.39 2.35
CA LYS A 91 8.96 34.09 2.74
C LYS A 91 9.91 32.95 2.38
N LEU A 92 9.89 31.92 3.22
CA LEU A 92 10.53 30.62 2.99
C LEU A 92 9.41 29.59 2.80
N LEU A 93 9.33 28.98 1.62
CA LEU A 93 8.29 28.04 1.21
C LEU A 93 8.93 26.67 0.97
N ILE A 94 8.66 25.71 1.87
CA ILE A 94 9.45 24.50 1.98
C ILE A 94 8.60 23.27 1.64
N ALA A 95 8.88 22.64 0.50
CA ALA A 95 8.32 21.34 0.15
C ALA A 95 9.30 20.24 0.61
N GLY A 96 8.83 19.35 1.49
CA GLY A 96 9.67 18.36 2.17
C GLY A 96 10.46 18.96 3.33
N ILE A 97 9.80 19.14 4.48
CA ILE A 97 10.39 19.79 5.66
C ILE A 97 11.27 18.85 6.51
N HIS A 98 11.25 17.56 6.21
CA HIS A 98 11.92 16.50 6.97
C HIS A 98 13.43 16.45 6.72
N THR A 99 14.14 17.56 6.87
CA THR A 99 15.59 17.68 6.59
C THR A 99 16.39 18.34 7.70
N TYR A 100 17.71 18.16 7.65
CA TYR A 100 18.64 18.87 8.53
C TYR A 100 18.61 20.39 8.35
N LEU A 101 18.27 20.89 7.16
CA LEU A 101 18.17 22.34 6.91
C LEU A 101 17.01 22.96 7.68
N GLN A 102 15.85 22.30 7.70
CA GLN A 102 14.70 22.77 8.48
C GLN A 102 14.92 22.63 9.98
N ALA A 103 15.59 21.57 10.44
CA ALA A 103 16.02 21.49 11.83
C ALA A 103 16.93 22.67 12.23
N TRP A 104 17.85 23.06 11.33
CA TRP A 104 18.65 24.27 11.53
C TRP A 104 17.82 25.55 11.57
N PHE A 105 16.87 25.75 10.65
CA PHE A 105 15.94 26.89 10.71
C PHE A 105 15.21 26.95 12.05
N VAL A 106 14.63 25.84 12.52
CA VAL A 106 13.94 25.76 13.80
C VAL A 106 14.87 26.09 14.97
N SER A 107 16.10 25.53 15.00
CA SER A 107 17.10 25.85 16.03
C SER A 107 17.48 27.33 16.09
N ARG A 108 17.38 28.02 14.94
CA ARG A 108 17.64 29.45 14.77
C ARG A 108 16.39 30.32 14.88
N LYS A 109 15.23 29.73 15.18
CA LYS A 109 13.95 30.44 15.28
C LYS A 109 13.53 31.13 13.98
N ILE A 110 13.93 30.55 12.85
CA ILE A 110 13.58 31.03 11.52
C ILE A 110 12.25 30.41 11.13
N SER A 111 11.26 31.26 10.87
CA SER A 111 9.92 30.83 10.48
C SER A 111 9.85 30.47 9.01
N PHE A 112 9.05 29.46 8.67
CA PHE A 112 8.78 29.07 7.29
C PHE A 112 7.34 28.61 7.09
N GLU A 113 6.92 28.52 5.84
CA GLU A 113 5.68 27.91 5.40
C GLU A 113 6.01 26.57 4.74
N MET A 114 5.14 25.57 4.88
CA MET A 114 5.38 24.23 4.35
C MET A 114 4.34 23.82 3.32
N PHE A 115 4.71 22.88 2.45
CA PHE A 115 3.78 22.09 1.66
C PHE A 115 3.68 20.69 2.24
N GLU A 116 2.51 20.06 2.13
CA GLU A 116 2.37 18.64 2.44
C GLU A 116 3.17 17.77 1.46
N ASP A 117 3.69 16.62 1.92
CA ASP A 117 4.53 15.75 1.07
C ASP A 117 3.76 15.01 -0.04
N GLY A 118 2.43 15.09 -0.03
CA GLY A 118 1.53 14.52 -1.02
C GLY A 118 0.07 14.69 -0.59
N SER A 119 -0.87 14.55 -1.53
CA SER A 119 -2.30 14.80 -1.28
C SER A 119 -2.82 13.99 -0.08
N GLY A 120 -3.24 14.71 0.98
CA GLY A 120 -3.75 14.09 2.21
C GLY A 120 -2.68 13.70 3.24
N ALA A 121 -1.40 14.04 3.04
CA ALA A 121 -0.33 13.67 3.94
C ALA A 121 -0.41 14.44 5.27
N LEU A 122 -0.96 15.66 5.27
CA LEU A 122 -0.98 16.51 6.45
C LEU A 122 -1.75 15.88 7.63
N SER A 123 -2.88 15.21 7.36
CA SER A 123 -3.67 14.50 8.38
C SER A 123 -3.14 13.09 8.70
N ARG A 124 -1.99 12.68 8.12
CA ARG A 124 -1.42 11.33 8.25
C ARG A 124 0.11 11.37 8.47
N PRO A 125 0.61 12.17 9.43
CA PRO A 125 2.05 12.38 9.63
C PRO A 125 2.83 11.09 9.91
N TRP A 126 2.19 10.11 10.55
CA TRP A 126 2.82 8.84 10.91
C TRP A 126 3.31 8.02 9.72
N ILE A 127 2.71 8.18 8.52
CA ILE A 127 3.09 7.39 7.34
C ILE A 127 4.57 7.61 6.99
N LEU A 128 4.98 8.87 6.85
CA LEU A 128 6.36 9.20 6.50
C LEU A 128 7.31 9.00 7.69
N ALA A 129 6.83 9.32 8.91
CA ALA A 129 7.57 9.10 10.14
C ALA A 129 7.98 7.63 10.29
N ASP A 130 7.06 6.68 10.12
CA ASP A 130 7.32 5.25 10.25
C ASP A 130 8.30 4.74 9.19
N ILE A 131 8.20 5.25 7.95
CA ILE A 131 9.14 4.92 6.88
C ILE A 131 10.56 5.36 7.26
N HIS A 132 10.74 6.62 7.69
CA HIS A 132 12.05 7.15 8.03
C HIS A 132 12.61 6.60 9.35
N LYS A 133 11.75 6.29 10.32
CA LYS A 133 12.12 5.61 11.56
C LYS A 133 12.75 4.25 11.28
N LYS A 134 12.29 3.53 10.25
CA LYS A 134 12.85 2.25 9.81
C LYS A 134 14.09 2.42 8.93
N SER A 135 14.01 3.27 7.90
CA SER A 135 15.05 3.38 6.88
C SER A 135 16.25 4.23 7.29
N SER A 136 16.06 5.18 8.21
CA SER A 136 17.11 6.10 8.67
C SER A 136 16.88 6.51 10.15
N PRO A 137 16.97 5.58 11.11
CA PRO A 137 16.58 5.81 12.51
C PRO A 137 17.28 7.01 13.17
N ALA A 138 18.59 7.17 12.93
CA ALA A 138 19.37 8.27 13.51
C ALA A 138 18.94 9.64 12.95
N ARG A 139 18.66 9.73 11.65
CA ARG A 139 18.14 10.96 11.02
C ARG A 139 16.73 11.27 11.55
N TYR A 140 15.88 10.26 11.64
CA TYR A 140 14.54 10.40 12.20
C TYR A 140 14.60 10.97 13.63
N ALA A 141 15.37 10.33 14.52
CA ALA A 141 15.51 10.73 15.92
C ALA A 141 16.06 12.16 16.08
N PHE A 142 16.93 12.61 15.18
CA PHE A 142 17.42 14.00 15.18
C PHE A 142 16.32 14.99 14.78
N ILE A 143 15.65 14.74 13.65
CA ILE A 143 14.65 15.66 13.07
C ILE A 143 13.41 15.75 13.96
N GLU A 144 13.03 14.65 14.61
CA GLU A 144 11.85 14.59 15.48
C GLU A 144 11.93 15.53 16.68
N LYS A 145 13.13 15.81 17.19
CA LYS A 145 13.35 16.80 18.28
C LYS A 145 12.83 18.19 17.93
N TYR A 146 12.67 18.48 16.64
CA TYR A 146 12.23 19.77 16.11
C TYR A 146 10.76 19.78 15.71
N HIS A 147 9.99 18.72 16.00
CA HIS A 147 8.56 18.59 15.69
C HIS A 147 8.26 18.82 14.20
N LEU A 148 9.07 18.17 13.35
CA LEU A 148 8.97 18.28 11.90
C LEU A 148 8.16 17.14 11.27
N TYR A 149 8.10 15.94 11.87
CA TYR A 149 7.24 14.86 11.34
C TYR A 149 5.78 14.97 11.75
N ASP A 150 5.51 15.46 12.96
CA ASP A 150 4.15 15.74 13.45
C ASP A 150 3.60 17.08 12.93
N HIS A 151 4.47 17.90 12.32
CA HIS A 151 4.18 19.24 11.84
C HIS A 151 3.78 20.23 12.96
N GLU A 152 4.15 19.96 14.21
CA GLU A 152 3.76 20.78 15.37
C GLU A 152 4.77 21.89 15.70
N SER A 153 5.89 21.98 14.99
CA SER A 153 6.89 23.03 15.21
C SER A 153 6.26 24.43 15.18
N PRO A 154 6.51 25.28 16.21
CA PRO A 154 5.91 26.61 16.28
C PRO A 154 6.38 27.55 15.16
N TRP A 155 7.51 27.23 14.52
CA TRP A 155 8.12 28.00 13.43
C TRP A 155 7.53 27.67 12.05
N ILE A 156 6.66 26.65 11.98
CA ILE A 156 5.78 26.46 10.83
C ILE A 156 4.61 27.44 10.97
N THR A 157 4.54 28.41 10.07
CA THR A 157 3.55 29.50 10.15
C THR A 157 2.32 29.26 9.28
N LYS A 158 2.45 28.40 8.27
CA LYS A 158 1.37 28.00 7.36
C LYS A 158 1.68 26.65 6.73
N LYS A 159 0.64 25.89 6.39
CA LYS A 159 0.71 24.54 5.80
C LYS A 159 -0.18 24.48 4.56
N TYR A 160 0.41 24.47 3.37
CA TYR A 160 -0.33 24.27 2.11
C TYR A 160 -0.64 22.79 1.93
N CYS A 161 -1.91 22.46 1.74
CA CYS A 161 -2.36 21.08 1.57
C CYS A 161 -3.66 20.99 0.77
N ASP A 162 -3.93 19.83 0.18
CA ASP A 162 -5.22 19.51 -0.39
C ASP A 162 -6.21 19.18 0.74
N MET A 163 -7.07 20.15 1.08
CA MET A 163 -8.04 19.98 2.18
C MET A 163 -9.06 18.87 1.88
N LYS A 164 -9.39 18.63 0.59
CA LYS A 164 -10.37 17.60 0.20
C LYS A 164 -9.82 16.18 0.40
N ALA A 165 -8.50 16.02 0.43
CA ALA A 165 -7.84 14.72 0.57
C ALA A 165 -7.54 14.29 2.03
N GLN A 166 -7.73 15.20 2.99
CA GLN A 166 -7.47 14.94 4.40
C GLN A 166 -8.47 13.93 4.99
N LEU A 167 -8.17 13.39 6.18
CA LEU A 167 -9.10 12.52 6.90
C LEU A 167 -10.39 13.28 7.28
N PRO A 168 -11.56 12.60 7.31
CA PRO A 168 -12.79 13.22 7.79
C PRO A 168 -12.61 13.84 9.18
N GLY A 169 -13.04 15.10 9.34
CA GLY A 169 -12.91 15.84 10.60
C GLY A 169 -11.55 16.49 10.84
N PHE A 170 -10.61 16.41 9.88
CA PHE A 170 -9.35 17.14 9.96
C PHE A 170 -9.57 18.65 9.97
N SER A 171 -8.85 19.34 10.87
CA SER A 171 -8.82 20.80 10.97
C SER A 171 -7.47 21.22 11.53
N ASP A 172 -6.87 22.24 10.94
CA ASP A 172 -5.62 22.87 11.40
C ASP A 172 -5.72 24.36 11.05
N GLU A 173 -5.54 25.24 12.04
CA GLU A 173 -5.65 26.69 11.85
C GLU A 173 -4.58 27.28 10.92
N LYS A 174 -3.45 26.58 10.77
CA LYS A 174 -2.36 26.95 9.87
C LYS A 174 -2.54 26.36 8.47
N ALA A 175 -3.52 25.47 8.26
CA ALA A 175 -3.75 24.86 6.96
C ALA A 175 -4.35 25.87 5.97
N GLN A 176 -3.80 25.89 4.76
CA GLN A 176 -4.32 26.63 3.63
C GLN A 176 -4.56 25.66 2.47
N ASP A 177 -5.78 25.68 1.94
CA ASP A 177 -6.13 24.83 0.81
C ASP A 177 -5.30 25.20 -0.43
N PHE A 178 -4.62 24.19 -0.98
CA PHE A 178 -3.80 24.29 -2.17
C PHE A 178 -3.81 22.97 -2.92
N GLN A 179 -4.73 22.85 -3.86
CA GLN A 179 -4.92 21.63 -4.64
C GLN A 179 -4.06 21.69 -5.90
N VAL A 180 -2.98 20.91 -5.92
CA VAL A 180 -1.94 20.94 -6.97
C VAL A 180 -2.53 20.65 -8.36
N LEU A 181 -3.38 19.61 -8.49
CA LEU A 181 -3.97 19.24 -9.77
C LEU A 181 -4.97 20.30 -10.28
N GLU A 182 -5.89 20.75 -9.43
CA GLU A 182 -6.87 21.79 -9.80
C GLU A 182 -6.16 23.09 -10.17
N THR A 183 -5.10 23.45 -9.43
CA THR A 183 -4.26 24.61 -9.74
C THR A 183 -3.62 24.50 -11.11
N PHE A 184 -3.03 23.34 -11.44
CA PHE A 184 -2.44 23.11 -12.75
C PHE A 184 -3.47 23.22 -13.89
N GLN A 185 -4.65 22.61 -13.72
CA GLN A 185 -5.73 22.66 -14.71
C GLN A 185 -6.28 24.08 -14.91
N GLY A 186 -6.22 24.93 -13.89
CA GLY A 186 -6.61 26.33 -13.95
C GLY A 186 -5.60 27.26 -14.63
N LEU A 187 -4.36 26.81 -14.90
CA LEU A 187 -3.35 27.63 -15.57
C LEU A 187 -3.67 27.85 -17.06
N PRO A 188 -3.16 28.92 -17.69
CA PRO A 188 -3.24 29.08 -19.14
C PRO A 188 -2.63 27.88 -19.88
N LEU A 189 -3.26 27.45 -20.98
CA LEU A 189 -2.84 26.26 -21.75
C LEU A 189 -1.35 26.26 -22.11
N LYS A 190 -0.82 27.40 -22.55
CA LYS A 190 0.61 27.55 -22.85
C LYS A 190 1.51 27.22 -21.64
N LEU A 191 1.11 27.64 -20.45
CA LEU A 191 1.88 27.37 -19.23
C LEU A 191 1.77 25.91 -18.80
N GLN A 192 0.59 25.29 -19.00
CA GLN A 192 0.44 23.84 -18.80
C GLN A 192 1.35 23.05 -19.75
N GLU A 193 1.41 23.44 -21.02
CA GLU A 193 2.30 22.87 -22.03
C GLU A 193 3.77 23.06 -21.65
N ASP A 194 4.17 24.26 -21.26
CA ASP A 194 5.55 24.57 -20.82
C ASP A 194 5.97 23.71 -19.62
N ILE A 195 5.07 23.52 -18.65
CA ILE A 195 5.29 22.64 -17.49
C ILE A 195 5.39 21.18 -17.91
N ARG A 196 4.47 20.67 -18.75
CA ARG A 196 4.55 19.29 -19.27
C ARG A 196 5.85 19.06 -20.02
N LEU A 197 6.26 20.01 -20.86
CA LEU A 197 7.53 19.97 -21.58
C LEU A 197 8.72 19.97 -20.61
N LEU A 198 8.73 20.79 -19.57
CA LEU A 198 9.79 20.79 -18.55
C LEU A 198 9.96 19.40 -17.92
N PHE A 199 8.87 18.73 -17.57
CA PHE A 199 8.89 17.41 -16.94
C PHE A 199 8.90 16.24 -17.94
N ARG A 200 8.98 16.53 -19.25
CA ARG A 200 8.93 15.53 -20.34
C ARG A 200 7.69 14.63 -20.26
N LEU A 201 6.57 15.20 -19.81
CA LEU A 201 5.32 14.48 -19.65
C LEU A 201 4.61 14.35 -21.00
N PRO A 202 4.15 13.15 -21.37
CA PRO A 202 3.24 13.01 -22.49
C PRO A 202 1.91 13.71 -22.19
N TYR A 203 1.19 14.14 -23.23
CA TYR A 203 -0.19 14.62 -23.10
C TYR A 203 -1.16 13.60 -23.68
N ARG A 204 -2.22 13.30 -22.94
CA ARG A 204 -3.25 12.33 -23.31
C ARG A 204 -4.63 12.98 -23.14
N GLN A 205 -5.33 13.14 -24.27
CA GLN A 205 -6.72 13.59 -24.30
C GLN A 205 -7.68 12.50 -23.81
N GLU A 206 -7.37 11.23 -24.10
CA GLU A 206 -8.20 10.10 -23.73
C GLU A 206 -7.94 9.65 -22.28
N GLY A 207 -8.94 9.85 -21.42
CA GLY A 207 -9.12 9.18 -20.13
C GLY A 207 -10.04 7.95 -20.22
N GLU A 208 -10.18 7.35 -21.40
CA GLU A 208 -11.15 6.26 -21.67
C GLU A 208 -10.76 4.90 -21.06
N GLU A 209 -9.61 4.81 -20.42
CA GLU A 209 -9.14 3.60 -19.76
C GLU A 209 -9.83 3.51 -18.40
N GLU A 210 -10.46 2.37 -18.14
CA GLU A 210 -11.13 2.15 -16.86
C GLU A 210 -10.10 2.02 -15.74
N VAL A 211 -8.93 1.43 -16.03
CA VAL A 211 -7.89 1.16 -15.05
C VAL A 211 -6.51 1.57 -15.53
N LEU A 212 -5.80 2.33 -14.70
CA LEU A 212 -4.37 2.55 -14.79
C LEU A 212 -3.63 1.58 -13.86
N LEU A 213 -2.92 0.61 -14.41
CA LEU A 213 -2.10 -0.34 -13.67
C LEU A 213 -0.65 0.13 -13.61
N LEU A 214 -0.13 0.36 -12.40
CA LEU A 214 1.29 0.57 -12.17
C LEU A 214 1.97 -0.76 -11.85
N THR A 215 3.04 -1.08 -12.57
CA THR A 215 3.82 -2.29 -12.31
C THR A 215 5.04 -2.00 -11.42
N GLN A 216 5.68 -3.06 -10.95
CA GLN A 216 6.85 -3.04 -10.07
C GLN A 216 7.87 -4.07 -10.54
N GLN A 217 9.13 -3.84 -10.18
CA GLN A 217 10.28 -4.66 -10.57
C GLN A 217 10.61 -5.75 -9.53
N PHE A 218 9.62 -6.56 -9.12
CA PHE A 218 9.78 -7.56 -8.05
C PHE A 218 10.95 -8.52 -8.29
N ALA A 219 11.13 -8.99 -9.54
CA ALA A 219 12.19 -9.91 -9.91
C ALA A 219 13.59 -9.29 -9.81
N ASN A 220 13.73 -8.03 -10.23
CA ASN A 220 15.01 -7.33 -10.14
C ASN A 220 15.44 -7.06 -8.70
N LEU A 221 14.46 -6.85 -7.81
CA LEU A 221 14.68 -6.66 -6.38
C LEU A 221 14.89 -7.97 -5.61
N GLY A 222 14.80 -9.12 -6.28
CA GLY A 222 14.93 -10.45 -5.66
C GLY A 222 13.75 -10.82 -4.75
N GLN A 223 12.61 -10.12 -4.86
CA GLN A 223 11.43 -10.35 -4.03
C GLN A 223 10.60 -11.54 -4.54
N LEU A 224 10.54 -11.72 -5.85
CA LEU A 224 9.85 -12.82 -6.54
C LEU A 224 10.73 -13.35 -7.67
N SER A 225 10.52 -14.59 -8.11
CA SER A 225 11.05 -15.04 -9.40
C SER A 225 10.36 -14.32 -10.58
N LEU A 226 10.97 -14.35 -11.76
CA LEU A 226 10.35 -13.77 -12.97
C LEU A 226 9.00 -14.40 -13.32
N GLU A 227 8.87 -15.72 -13.12
CA GLU A 227 7.62 -16.44 -13.37
C GLU A 227 6.56 -16.10 -12.31
N GLU A 228 6.94 -15.90 -11.05
CA GLU A 228 6.03 -15.40 -10.01
C GLU A 228 5.58 -13.96 -10.29
N GLN A 229 6.49 -13.07 -10.74
CA GLN A 229 6.12 -11.72 -11.16
C GLN A 229 5.14 -11.73 -12.34
N LYS A 230 5.33 -12.64 -13.30
CA LYS A 230 4.36 -12.83 -14.38
C LYS A 230 3.02 -13.34 -13.83
N ASN A 231 3.06 -14.31 -12.93
CA ASN A 231 1.85 -14.91 -12.35
C ASN A 231 1.04 -13.91 -11.53
N ILE A 232 1.66 -13.06 -10.71
CA ILE A 232 0.93 -12.07 -9.90
C ILE A 232 0.13 -11.12 -10.79
N TYR A 233 0.70 -10.64 -11.90
CA TYR A 233 -0.07 -9.80 -12.84
C TYR A 233 -1.15 -10.60 -13.58
N GLN A 234 -0.92 -11.87 -13.93
CA GLN A 234 -1.97 -12.71 -14.50
C GLN A 234 -3.16 -12.88 -13.54
N HIS A 235 -2.90 -13.03 -12.24
CA HIS A 235 -3.92 -13.09 -11.20
C HIS A 235 -4.66 -11.75 -11.06
N VAL A 236 -3.95 -10.63 -11.02
CA VAL A 236 -4.55 -9.29 -11.02
C VAL A 236 -5.53 -9.13 -12.20
N PHE A 237 -5.11 -9.56 -13.40
CA PHE A 237 -5.98 -9.51 -14.58
C PHE A 237 -7.19 -10.43 -14.48
N ALA A 238 -6.99 -11.69 -14.08
CA ALA A 238 -8.05 -12.69 -14.02
C ALA A 238 -9.12 -12.36 -12.97
N TYR A 239 -8.74 -11.82 -11.81
CA TYR A 239 -9.65 -11.62 -10.70
C TYR A 239 -10.13 -10.19 -10.53
N TYR A 240 -9.43 -9.17 -11.03
CA TYR A 240 -9.75 -7.78 -10.69
C TYR A 240 -9.98 -6.89 -11.91
N LEU A 241 -9.39 -7.24 -13.05
CA LEU A 241 -9.38 -6.42 -14.26
C LEU A 241 -10.07 -7.07 -15.46
N GLU A 242 -10.74 -8.22 -15.27
CA GLU A 242 -11.44 -8.91 -16.35
C GLU A 242 -12.48 -7.99 -17.02
N GLY A 243 -12.47 -7.96 -18.35
CA GLY A 243 -13.38 -7.13 -19.15
C GLY A 243 -13.08 -5.62 -19.14
N LYS A 244 -12.07 -5.16 -18.38
CA LYS A 244 -11.73 -3.74 -18.26
C LYS A 244 -10.75 -3.28 -19.33
N LYS A 245 -10.87 -2.02 -19.73
CA LYS A 245 -9.83 -1.32 -20.52
C LYS A 245 -8.69 -0.92 -19.59
N VAL A 246 -7.49 -1.46 -19.83
CA VAL A 246 -6.33 -1.28 -18.94
C VAL A 246 -5.18 -0.59 -19.67
N LEU A 247 -4.72 0.51 -19.08
CA LEU A 247 -3.46 1.18 -19.38
C LEU A 247 -2.40 0.73 -18.36
N ILE A 248 -1.32 0.13 -18.83
CA ILE A 248 -0.21 -0.30 -17.99
C ILE A 248 0.90 0.74 -18.08
N LYS A 249 1.36 1.28 -16.95
CA LYS A 249 2.63 1.99 -16.85
C LYS A 249 3.66 1.06 -16.19
N PRO A 250 4.59 0.49 -16.97
CA PRO A 250 5.64 -0.33 -16.41
C PRO A 250 6.55 0.48 -15.48
N HIS A 251 7.09 -0.15 -14.44
CA HIS A 251 8.21 0.43 -13.71
C HIS A 251 9.41 0.58 -14.68
N PRO A 252 10.21 1.66 -14.62
CA PRO A 252 11.31 1.90 -15.57
C PRO A 252 12.29 0.74 -15.70
N ASP A 253 12.57 0.07 -14.58
CA ASP A 253 13.48 -1.07 -14.52
C ASP A 253 12.78 -2.42 -14.75
N ASP A 254 11.45 -2.49 -14.90
CA ASP A 254 10.74 -3.75 -15.08
C ASP A 254 11.08 -4.42 -16.42
N ILE A 255 11.44 -5.70 -16.37
CA ILE A 255 11.89 -6.48 -17.52
C ILE A 255 10.76 -7.25 -18.23
N LEU A 256 9.53 -7.22 -17.70
CA LEU A 256 8.40 -7.92 -18.30
C LEU A 256 7.85 -7.25 -19.56
N TYR A 257 7.57 -8.07 -20.59
CA TYR A 257 6.95 -7.63 -21.84
C TYR A 257 5.41 -7.67 -21.75
N TYR A 258 4.81 -6.71 -21.04
CA TYR A 258 3.36 -6.66 -20.82
C TYR A 258 2.51 -6.70 -22.10
N SER A 259 2.96 -6.06 -23.19
CA SER A 259 2.26 -6.13 -24.49
C SER A 259 2.10 -7.55 -25.04
N ARG A 260 2.98 -8.50 -24.66
CA ARG A 260 2.85 -9.92 -25.03
C ARG A 260 1.99 -10.70 -24.04
N LEU A 261 2.08 -10.35 -22.75
CA LEU A 261 1.29 -10.99 -21.70
C LEU A 261 -0.19 -10.61 -21.79
N PHE A 262 -0.48 -9.36 -22.15
CA PHE A 262 -1.83 -8.80 -22.21
C PHE A 262 -2.04 -8.02 -23.53
N PRO A 263 -2.28 -8.71 -24.66
CA PRO A 263 -2.31 -8.09 -26.00
C PRO A 263 -3.36 -7.00 -26.20
N HIS A 264 -4.42 -7.00 -25.40
CA HIS A 264 -5.52 -6.04 -25.49
C HIS A 264 -5.32 -4.80 -24.60
N THR A 265 -4.14 -4.65 -23.98
CA THR A 265 -3.82 -3.53 -23.08
C THR A 265 -2.99 -2.47 -23.78
N ARG A 266 -3.16 -1.21 -23.36
CA ARG A 266 -2.29 -0.11 -23.80
C ARG A 266 -1.10 0.01 -22.85
N ILE A 267 0.08 0.32 -23.38
CA ILE A 267 1.31 0.48 -22.57
C ILE A 267 1.79 1.93 -22.63
N LEU A 268 1.91 2.56 -21.47
CA LEU A 268 2.52 3.89 -21.31
C LEU A 268 4.03 3.73 -21.10
N LYS A 269 4.80 3.81 -22.19
CA LYS A 269 6.26 3.59 -22.20
C LYS A 269 7.08 4.80 -21.75
N ASP A 270 6.45 5.95 -21.59
CA ASP A 270 7.12 7.21 -21.28
C ASP A 270 7.77 7.16 -19.88
N SER A 271 9.07 7.49 -19.83
CA SER A 271 9.85 7.52 -18.59
C SER A 271 9.65 8.85 -17.86
N PHE A 272 8.87 8.79 -16.80
CA PHE A 272 8.66 9.90 -15.87
C PHE A 272 8.16 9.35 -14.53
N PRO A 273 8.40 10.05 -13.40
CA PRO A 273 7.95 9.64 -12.07
C PRO A 273 6.43 9.47 -12.00
N SER A 274 5.96 8.41 -11.34
CA SER A 274 4.52 8.11 -11.25
C SER A 274 3.72 9.19 -10.53
N GLU A 275 4.35 9.97 -9.65
CA GLU A 275 3.75 11.10 -8.94
C GLU A 275 3.27 12.21 -9.90
N LEU A 276 3.80 12.25 -11.12
CA LEU A 276 3.41 13.21 -12.15
C LEU A 276 2.32 12.67 -13.11
N LEU A 277 1.82 11.45 -12.88
CA LEU A 277 0.76 10.85 -13.69
C LEU A 277 -0.49 11.73 -13.82
N PRO A 278 -0.98 12.40 -12.75
CA PRO A 278 -2.20 13.20 -12.87
C PRO A 278 -2.13 14.29 -13.95
N PHE A 279 -0.93 14.80 -14.25
CA PHE A 279 -0.71 15.91 -15.17
C PHE A 279 -0.57 15.49 -16.65
N VAL A 280 -0.47 14.18 -16.90
CA VAL A 280 -0.42 13.58 -18.24
C VAL A 280 -1.78 13.61 -18.92
N PHE A 281 -2.85 13.45 -18.13
CA PHE A 281 -4.19 13.25 -18.64
C PHE A 281 -5.01 14.54 -18.59
N GLU A 282 -5.77 14.78 -19.65
CA GLU A 282 -6.87 15.74 -19.61
C GLU A 282 -8.01 15.24 -18.72
N LYS A 283 -8.30 13.94 -18.80
CA LYS A 283 -9.24 13.23 -17.93
C LYS A 283 -8.57 11.99 -17.34
N LEU A 284 -8.56 11.88 -16.02
CA LEU A 284 -7.92 10.74 -15.35
C LEU A 284 -8.66 9.42 -15.63
N PRO A 285 -7.92 8.31 -15.74
CA PRO A 285 -8.49 6.97 -15.63
C PRO A 285 -9.34 6.84 -14.35
N ARG A 286 -10.40 6.04 -14.40
CA ARG A 286 -11.33 5.92 -13.26
C ARG A 286 -10.67 5.26 -12.05
N THR A 287 -9.94 4.18 -12.28
CA THR A 287 -9.35 3.35 -11.23
C THR A 287 -7.84 3.32 -11.30
N LEU A 288 -7.15 3.59 -10.19
CA LEU A 288 -5.71 3.35 -10.04
C LEU A 288 -5.48 1.96 -9.43
N CYS A 289 -4.69 1.12 -10.09
CA CYS A 289 -4.37 -0.24 -9.64
C CYS A 289 -2.85 -0.41 -9.42
N THR A 290 -2.45 -1.02 -8.31
CA THR A 290 -1.05 -1.42 -8.06
C THR A 290 -0.98 -2.53 -7.03
N VAL A 291 0.03 -3.39 -7.12
CA VAL A 291 0.30 -4.43 -6.12
C VAL A 291 0.81 -3.83 -4.80
N SER A 292 1.96 -3.17 -4.79
CA SER A 292 2.56 -2.63 -3.55
C SER A 292 3.40 -1.37 -3.80
N SER A 293 3.12 -0.62 -4.87
CA SER A 293 3.84 0.61 -5.19
C SER A 293 3.56 1.69 -4.15
N THR A 294 4.61 2.20 -3.52
CA THR A 294 4.50 3.30 -2.54
C THR A 294 4.28 4.65 -3.20
N GLY A 295 4.67 4.81 -4.47
CA GLY A 295 4.51 6.05 -5.24
C GLY A 295 3.04 6.46 -5.45
N VAL A 296 2.09 5.53 -5.30
CA VAL A 296 0.66 5.85 -5.41
C VAL A 296 0.14 6.68 -4.25
N ASN A 297 0.81 6.71 -3.10
CA ASN A 297 0.30 7.38 -1.91
C ASN A 297 0.09 8.88 -2.12
N GLN A 298 0.88 9.51 -3.00
CA GLN A 298 0.78 10.93 -3.31
C GLN A 298 -0.36 11.27 -4.28
N ILE A 299 -0.79 10.31 -5.12
CA ILE A 299 -1.72 10.56 -6.23
C ILE A 299 -3.04 9.81 -6.13
N ARG A 300 -3.17 8.82 -5.23
CA ARG A 300 -4.35 7.93 -5.16
C ARG A 300 -5.67 8.66 -4.95
N ARG A 301 -5.64 9.88 -4.39
CA ARG A 301 -6.82 10.72 -4.13
C ARG A 301 -7.33 11.44 -5.36
N GLU A 302 -6.50 11.59 -6.39
CA GLU A 302 -6.88 12.16 -7.68
C GLU A 302 -7.76 11.21 -8.50
N PHE A 303 -7.72 9.91 -8.18
CA PHE A 303 -8.50 8.89 -8.86
C PHE A 303 -9.82 8.67 -8.13
N SER A 304 -10.90 8.50 -8.90
CA SER A 304 -12.24 8.24 -8.33
C SER A 304 -12.32 6.88 -7.63
N ASP A 305 -11.47 5.94 -8.03
CA ASP A 305 -11.44 4.61 -7.45
C ASP A 305 -10.02 4.02 -7.39
N THR A 306 -9.80 3.03 -6.53
CA THR A 306 -8.50 2.40 -6.33
C THR A 306 -8.56 0.88 -6.10
N LEU A 307 -7.57 0.16 -6.61
CA LEU A 307 -7.28 -1.26 -6.34
C LEU A 307 -5.82 -1.35 -5.92
N ILE A 308 -5.55 -1.01 -4.67
CA ILE A 308 -4.20 -0.98 -4.09
C ILE A 308 -4.09 -2.20 -3.20
N PHE A 309 -3.11 -3.08 -3.47
CA PHE A 309 -2.81 -4.20 -2.59
C PHE A 309 -1.73 -3.82 -1.56
N ASN A 310 -1.42 -4.74 -0.66
CA ASN A 310 -0.35 -4.61 0.33
C ASN A 310 0.80 -5.59 0.00
N ALA A 311 1.94 -5.46 0.69
CA ALA A 311 3.07 -6.37 0.52
C ALA A 311 2.70 -7.85 0.77
N LEU A 312 1.71 -8.11 1.63
CA LEU A 312 1.22 -9.48 1.86
C LEU A 312 0.63 -10.11 0.59
N TYR A 313 0.13 -9.33 -0.36
CA TYR A 313 -0.37 -9.83 -1.64
C TYR A 313 0.72 -10.51 -2.48
N GLU A 314 1.97 -10.08 -2.35
CA GLU A 314 3.12 -10.71 -3.02
C GLU A 314 3.25 -12.20 -2.65
N GLN A 315 2.79 -12.59 -1.46
CA GLN A 315 2.79 -13.97 -0.97
C GLN A 315 1.43 -14.66 -1.08
N SER A 316 0.34 -13.91 -1.17
CA SER A 316 -1.05 -14.43 -1.08
C SER A 316 -1.83 -14.41 -2.40
N PHE A 317 -1.27 -13.87 -3.49
CA PHE A 317 -1.97 -13.81 -4.78
C PHE A 317 -2.38 -15.19 -5.33
N HIS A 318 -1.60 -16.24 -5.03
CA HIS A 318 -1.96 -17.63 -5.37
C HIS A 318 -3.25 -18.14 -4.69
N GLN A 319 -3.79 -17.38 -3.74
CA GLN A 319 -5.02 -17.71 -3.03
C GLN A 319 -6.22 -16.90 -3.53
N ASP A 320 -6.07 -16.13 -4.62
CA ASP A 320 -7.19 -15.39 -5.21
C ASP A 320 -8.40 -16.28 -5.52
N GLY A 321 -8.17 -17.51 -6.02
CA GLY A 321 -9.24 -18.50 -6.22
C GLY A 321 -9.97 -18.91 -4.94
N SER A 322 -9.22 -19.09 -3.84
CA SER A 322 -9.75 -19.42 -2.51
C SER A 322 -10.58 -18.26 -1.94
N TYR A 323 -10.06 -17.03 -2.01
CA TYR A 323 -10.77 -15.83 -1.54
C TYR A 323 -11.99 -15.50 -2.40
N TYR A 324 -11.89 -15.65 -3.72
CA TYR A 324 -13.02 -15.49 -4.64
C TYR A 324 -14.14 -16.49 -4.34
N THR A 325 -13.79 -17.76 -4.16
CA THR A 325 -14.75 -18.81 -3.80
C THR A 325 -15.38 -18.53 -2.44
N THR A 326 -14.60 -18.00 -1.49
CA THR A 326 -15.10 -17.57 -0.19
C THR A 326 -16.16 -16.48 -0.31
N LEU A 327 -15.96 -15.47 -1.15
CA LEU A 327 -16.98 -14.43 -1.39
C LEU A 327 -18.22 -14.99 -2.07
N CYS A 328 -18.05 -15.91 -3.02
CA CYS A 328 -19.17 -16.59 -3.65
C CYS A 328 -19.97 -17.41 -2.63
N LEU A 329 -19.30 -18.14 -1.74
CA LEU A 329 -19.94 -18.89 -0.65
C LEU A 329 -20.66 -17.93 0.30
N ALA A 330 -20.00 -16.85 0.73
CA ALA A 330 -20.59 -15.83 1.59
C ALA A 330 -21.88 -15.24 0.99
N LYS A 331 -21.85 -14.94 -0.31
CA LYS A 331 -23.05 -14.49 -1.05
C LYS A 331 -24.13 -15.57 -1.06
N HIS A 332 -23.74 -16.82 -1.33
CA HIS A 332 -24.66 -17.96 -1.39
C HIS A 332 -25.39 -18.17 -0.06
N ILE A 333 -24.67 -18.09 1.06
CA ILE A 333 -25.23 -18.23 2.42
C ILE A 333 -25.78 -16.92 3.00
N LEU A 334 -25.95 -15.88 2.19
CA LEU A 334 -26.57 -14.59 2.55
C LEU A 334 -25.84 -13.87 3.70
N THR A 335 -24.51 -13.89 3.70
CA THR A 335 -23.65 -13.19 4.67
C THR A 335 -23.79 -11.66 4.53
N ASP A 336 -23.81 -10.95 5.67
CA ASP A 336 -23.75 -9.48 5.76
C ASP A 336 -22.48 -8.95 6.49
N GLY A 337 -21.74 -9.85 7.15
CA GLY A 337 -20.46 -9.55 7.79
C GLY A 337 -19.44 -10.68 7.63
N ILE A 338 -18.17 -10.33 7.39
CA ILE A 338 -17.05 -11.27 7.34
C ILE A 338 -16.03 -10.87 8.40
N LEU A 339 -15.67 -11.84 9.25
CA LEU A 339 -14.62 -11.70 10.24
C LEU A 339 -13.39 -12.51 9.83
N CYS A 340 -12.28 -11.83 9.56
CA CYS A 340 -11.05 -12.43 9.07
C CYS A 340 -10.02 -12.64 10.18
N TYR A 341 -9.44 -13.84 10.25
CA TYR A 341 -8.27 -14.15 11.07
C TYR A 341 -7.19 -14.79 10.23
N GLY A 342 -5.99 -14.20 10.24
CA GLY A 342 -4.85 -14.71 9.48
C GLY A 342 -5.05 -14.72 7.97
N ALA A 343 -6.00 -13.93 7.47
CA ALA A 343 -6.27 -13.75 6.04
C ALA A 343 -5.82 -12.37 5.57
N ASN A 344 -5.49 -12.23 4.29
CA ASN A 344 -5.17 -10.94 3.70
C ASN A 344 -6.44 -10.10 3.51
N LEU A 345 -6.72 -9.22 4.49
CA LEU A 345 -7.92 -8.38 4.50
C LEU A 345 -8.03 -7.52 3.23
N VAL A 346 -6.93 -6.88 2.81
CA VAL A 346 -6.91 -5.97 1.65
C VAL A 346 -7.25 -6.72 0.35
N GLN A 347 -6.73 -7.94 0.19
CA GLN A 347 -7.04 -8.79 -0.97
C GLN A 347 -8.54 -9.13 -1.01
N LEU A 348 -9.11 -9.52 0.13
CA LEU A 348 -10.53 -9.86 0.21
C LEU A 348 -11.45 -8.64 0.00
N GLU A 349 -11.07 -7.47 0.53
CA GLU A 349 -11.78 -6.21 0.30
C GLU A 349 -11.74 -5.80 -1.19
N ASN A 350 -10.59 -5.92 -1.85
CA ASN A 350 -10.46 -5.65 -3.28
C ASN A 350 -11.31 -6.63 -4.11
N LEU A 351 -11.36 -7.92 -3.77
CA LEU A 351 -12.22 -8.88 -4.45
C LEU A 351 -13.71 -8.56 -4.22
N ALA A 352 -14.11 -8.22 -3.00
CA ALA A 352 -15.48 -7.87 -2.67
C ALA A 352 -15.91 -6.61 -3.43
N LYS A 353 -15.02 -5.63 -3.57
CA LYS A 353 -15.29 -4.42 -4.35
C LYS A 353 -15.65 -4.70 -5.81
N ILE A 354 -15.07 -5.74 -6.40
CA ILE A 354 -15.31 -6.12 -7.81
C ILE A 354 -16.49 -7.08 -7.95
N HIS A 355 -16.58 -8.09 -7.08
CA HIS A 355 -17.47 -9.24 -7.27
C HIS A 355 -18.69 -9.25 -6.36
N TRP A 356 -18.73 -8.42 -5.31
CA TRP A 356 -19.89 -8.34 -4.44
C TRP A 356 -21.05 -7.61 -5.12
N PRO A 357 -22.30 -8.07 -4.99
CA PRO A 357 -23.43 -7.44 -5.68
C PRO A 357 -23.61 -5.96 -5.31
N HIS A 358 -23.73 -5.10 -6.32
CA HIS A 358 -24.04 -3.69 -6.12
C HIS A 358 -25.31 -3.49 -5.26
N GLY A 359 -25.25 -2.55 -4.32
CA GLY A 359 -26.34 -2.23 -3.41
C GLY A 359 -26.50 -3.19 -2.22
N LYS A 360 -25.76 -4.30 -2.17
CA LYS A 360 -25.71 -5.16 -0.97
C LYS A 360 -24.59 -4.71 -0.05
N PHE A 361 -24.94 -4.47 1.22
CA PHE A 361 -23.95 -4.16 2.23
C PHE A 361 -23.20 -5.42 2.67
N LEU A 362 -21.88 -5.33 2.74
CA LEU A 362 -21.00 -6.34 3.33
C LEU A 362 -19.92 -5.61 4.12
N LYS A 363 -19.79 -5.93 5.41
CA LYS A 363 -18.68 -5.44 6.24
C LYS A 363 -17.64 -6.53 6.40
N ILE A 364 -16.41 -6.27 5.96
CA ILE A 364 -15.26 -7.15 6.15
C ILE A 364 -14.35 -6.48 7.18
N THR A 365 -13.86 -7.24 8.16
CA THR A 365 -12.99 -6.70 9.23
C THR A 365 -12.21 -7.80 9.93
N GLN A 366 -11.19 -7.41 10.67
CA GLN A 366 -10.50 -8.25 11.65
C GLN A 366 -10.94 -7.94 13.10
N ASP A 367 -11.70 -6.86 13.33
CA ASP A 367 -12.21 -6.47 14.66
C ASP A 367 -13.68 -6.92 14.83
N PRO A 368 -13.96 -7.88 15.73
CA PRO A 368 -15.32 -8.31 16.05
C PRO A 368 -16.26 -7.17 16.43
N LYS A 369 -15.75 -6.08 17.05
CA LYS A 369 -16.57 -4.96 17.52
C LYS A 369 -17.21 -4.19 16.38
N GLU A 370 -16.63 -4.20 15.19
CA GLU A 370 -17.18 -3.54 14.01
C GLU A 370 -18.36 -4.32 13.40
N LEU A 371 -18.57 -5.58 13.81
CA LEU A 371 -19.63 -6.46 13.33
C LEU A 371 -20.87 -6.52 14.24
N LYS A 372 -20.94 -5.66 15.27
CA LYS A 372 -22.06 -5.67 16.24
C LYS A 372 -23.45 -5.44 15.62
N LYS A 373 -23.54 -4.86 14.42
CA LYS A 373 -24.80 -4.56 13.73
C LYS A 373 -25.21 -5.66 12.74
N GLN A 374 -24.34 -6.61 12.47
CA GLN A 374 -24.46 -7.65 11.46
C GLN A 374 -25.11 -8.88 12.07
N LYS A 375 -25.99 -9.54 11.32
CA LYS A 375 -26.77 -10.68 11.81
C LYS A 375 -26.34 -12.01 11.20
N ARG A 376 -25.57 -11.98 10.12
CA ARG A 376 -25.18 -13.15 9.33
C ARG A 376 -23.69 -13.06 9.06
N ILE A 377 -22.92 -13.50 10.05
CA ILE A 377 -21.47 -13.36 10.06
C ILE A 377 -20.80 -14.67 9.63
N LEU A 378 -19.91 -14.59 8.64
CA LEU A 378 -19.00 -15.67 8.27
C LEU A 378 -17.62 -15.41 8.86
N GLN A 379 -17.08 -16.37 9.61
CA GLN A 379 -15.69 -16.31 10.04
C GLN A 379 -14.80 -16.98 9.00
N ILE A 380 -13.73 -16.29 8.60
CA ILE A 380 -12.67 -16.83 7.75
C ILE A 380 -11.42 -16.99 8.62
N ARG A 381 -10.82 -18.18 8.55
CA ARG A 381 -9.54 -18.49 9.15
C ARG A 381 -8.57 -18.92 8.07
N ASP A 382 -7.45 -18.25 8.04
CA ASP A 382 -6.35 -18.55 7.15
C ASP A 382 -5.05 -18.44 7.96
N ASP A 383 -3.95 -18.85 7.37
CA ASP A 383 -2.67 -19.08 8.06
C ASP A 383 -1.57 -18.11 7.61
N PHE A 384 -1.94 -16.92 7.10
CA PHE A 384 -1.01 -15.81 7.00
C PHE A 384 -0.77 -15.18 8.38
N GLN A 385 0.48 -15.17 8.81
CA GLN A 385 0.91 -14.31 9.91
C GLN A 385 1.22 -12.91 9.36
N GLU A 386 0.60 -11.88 9.93
CA GLU A 386 1.17 -10.53 9.82
C GLU A 386 2.42 -10.50 10.71
N GLU A 387 3.60 -10.38 10.10
CA GLU A 387 4.92 -10.29 10.75
C GLU A 387 5.09 -9.07 11.69
N LEU A 388 4.02 -8.30 11.96
CA LEU A 388 4.08 -6.95 12.57
C LEU A 388 3.55 -6.84 14.00
N ARG A 389 3.37 -7.94 14.74
CA ARG A 389 3.09 -7.85 16.18
C ARG A 389 4.07 -8.70 16.98
N GLU A 390 4.98 -8.03 17.69
CA GLU A 390 5.89 -8.59 18.70
C GLU A 390 5.18 -9.07 19.98
N GLU A 391 3.85 -8.97 20.05
CA GLU A 391 3.09 -9.57 21.15
C GLU A 391 2.65 -10.99 20.80
N PRO A 392 2.84 -11.97 21.72
CA PRO A 392 2.27 -13.30 21.56
C PRO A 392 0.75 -13.14 21.48
N ARG A 393 0.14 -13.55 20.35
CA ARG A 393 -1.31 -13.58 20.26
C ARG A 393 -1.84 -14.53 21.36
N PRO A 394 -2.83 -14.13 22.18
CA PRO A 394 -3.67 -15.12 22.82
C PRO A 394 -4.31 -15.97 21.71
N GLY A 395 -4.30 -17.29 21.87
CA GLY A 395 -4.79 -18.24 20.86
C GLY A 395 -6.19 -17.84 20.36
N TYR A 396 -6.42 -18.05 19.06
CA TYR A 396 -7.71 -17.88 18.35
C TYR A 396 -8.56 -16.70 18.83
N GLY A 397 -8.56 -15.60 18.05
CA GLY A 397 -9.29 -14.37 18.38
C GLY A 397 -10.64 -14.61 19.05
N ASP A 398 -10.83 -13.94 20.19
CA ASP A 398 -11.95 -14.12 21.10
C ASP A 398 -13.31 -13.87 20.41
N THR A 399 -13.90 -14.96 19.92
CA THR A 399 -15.22 -14.98 19.29
C THR A 399 -16.34 -14.73 20.30
N SER A 400 -16.06 -14.68 21.62
CA SER A 400 -17.08 -14.43 22.64
C SER A 400 -17.80 -13.08 22.49
N GLN A 401 -17.22 -12.17 21.71
CA GLN A 401 -17.79 -10.85 21.43
C GLN A 401 -18.85 -10.85 20.32
N ILE A 402 -19.01 -11.97 19.60
CA ILE A 402 -20.08 -12.15 18.60
C ILE A 402 -21.06 -13.18 19.14
N PRO A 403 -22.36 -12.87 19.21
CA PRO A 403 -23.37 -13.86 19.58
C PRO A 403 -23.33 -15.07 18.63
N ASP A 404 -23.30 -16.29 19.17
CA ASP A 404 -23.29 -17.54 18.39
C ASP A 404 -24.46 -17.60 17.39
N GLU A 405 -25.60 -17.02 17.75
CA GLU A 405 -26.79 -16.90 16.89
C GLU A 405 -26.55 -16.08 15.61
N ASN A 406 -25.54 -15.21 15.57
CA ASN A 406 -25.18 -14.43 14.38
C ASN A 406 -24.14 -15.13 13.51
N LEU A 407 -23.42 -16.13 14.03
CA LEU A 407 -22.38 -16.85 13.32
C LEU A 407 -23.00 -17.91 12.39
N LEU A 408 -22.65 -17.86 11.11
CA LEU A 408 -23.10 -18.84 10.11
C LEU A 408 -22.20 -20.07 10.07
N GLY A 409 -20.89 -19.88 10.28
CA GLY A 409 -19.89 -20.91 10.16
C GLY A 409 -18.47 -20.36 10.17
N ILE A 410 -17.51 -21.28 10.16
CA ILE A 410 -16.08 -21.00 10.08
C ILE A 410 -15.53 -21.63 8.82
N LEU A 411 -14.98 -20.83 7.91
CA LEU A 411 -14.29 -21.29 6.70
C LEU A 411 -12.78 -21.25 6.92
N TYR A 412 -12.13 -22.39 6.74
CA TYR A 412 -10.69 -22.54 6.80
C TYR A 412 -10.10 -22.62 5.39
N LEU A 413 -9.16 -21.71 5.08
CA LEU A 413 -8.51 -21.65 3.76
C LEU A 413 -7.20 -22.46 3.70
N ASN A 414 -6.44 -22.49 4.80
CA ASN A 414 -5.17 -23.22 4.95
C ASN A 414 -4.15 -22.92 3.83
N SER A 415 -3.97 -21.64 3.49
CA SER A 415 -3.12 -21.20 2.39
C SER A 415 -1.64 -21.62 2.50
N ARG A 416 -1.10 -21.69 3.72
CA ARG A 416 0.26 -22.14 4.09
C ARG A 416 0.28 -23.57 4.63
N LYS A 417 -0.86 -24.27 4.61
CA LYS A 417 -0.99 -25.65 5.05
C LYS A 417 -0.58 -25.85 6.52
N GLU A 418 -0.97 -24.92 7.38
CA GLU A 418 -0.79 -25.04 8.84
C GLU A 418 -1.87 -25.94 9.49
N TYR A 419 -2.96 -26.21 8.78
CA TYR A 419 -4.05 -27.13 9.19
C TYR A 419 -4.62 -26.86 10.59
N SER A 420 -4.76 -25.57 10.93
CA SER A 420 -5.27 -25.10 12.24
C SER A 420 -6.66 -25.64 12.62
N MET A 421 -7.43 -26.12 11.64
CA MET A 421 -8.78 -26.65 11.83
C MET A 421 -8.85 -28.03 12.48
N TYR A 422 -7.73 -28.74 12.64
CA TYR A 422 -7.70 -30.09 13.21
C TYR A 422 -6.72 -30.23 14.38
N GLN A 423 -7.24 -30.52 15.57
CA GLN A 423 -6.47 -30.88 16.75
C GLN A 423 -6.67 -32.36 17.12
N PRO A 424 -5.69 -33.02 17.78
CA PRO A 424 -5.86 -34.39 18.25
C PRO A 424 -7.08 -34.49 19.16
N GLY A 425 -7.97 -35.45 18.89
CA GLY A 425 -9.21 -35.62 19.65
C GLY A 425 -10.40 -34.82 19.14
N GLU A 426 -10.25 -33.96 18.13
CA GLU A 426 -11.37 -33.23 17.49
C GLU A 426 -11.85 -33.89 16.19
N LYS A 427 -11.70 -35.20 16.06
CA LYS A 427 -11.97 -35.94 14.81
C LYS A 427 -13.43 -35.80 14.38
N GLU A 428 -14.37 -35.94 15.30
CA GLU A 428 -15.81 -35.85 15.04
C GLU A 428 -16.18 -34.45 14.53
N LYS A 429 -15.64 -33.40 15.15
CA LYS A 429 -15.82 -32.00 14.73
C LYS A 429 -15.26 -31.76 13.34
N PHE A 430 -14.11 -32.33 13.02
CA PHE A 430 -13.55 -32.25 11.67
C PHE A 430 -14.45 -32.93 10.65
N PHE A 431 -14.96 -34.14 10.90
CA PHE A 431 -15.90 -34.82 9.98
C PHE A 431 -17.26 -34.12 9.81
N GLN A 432 -17.61 -33.17 10.66
CA GLN A 432 -18.78 -32.32 10.47
C GLN A 432 -18.54 -31.20 9.43
N MET A 433 -17.30 -30.95 9.03
CA MET A 433 -16.96 -29.94 8.02
C MET A 433 -17.31 -30.40 6.60
N ILE A 434 -17.58 -29.44 5.73
CA ILE A 434 -17.81 -29.63 4.30
C ILE A 434 -16.55 -29.19 3.56
N PRO A 435 -15.82 -30.11 2.90
CA PRO A 435 -14.64 -29.74 2.11
C PRO A 435 -15.04 -29.23 0.72
N PHE A 436 -14.35 -28.18 0.26
CA PHE A 436 -14.43 -27.68 -1.10
C PHE A 436 -13.09 -27.85 -1.79
N ARG A 437 -13.02 -28.74 -2.79
CA ARG A 437 -11.85 -28.83 -3.67
C ARG A 437 -12.02 -27.87 -4.83
N ILE A 438 -11.17 -26.86 -4.84
CA ILE A 438 -11.14 -25.78 -5.80
C ILE A 438 -10.01 -26.03 -6.78
N ARG A 439 -10.28 -25.87 -8.07
CA ARG A 439 -9.30 -26.01 -9.14
C ARG A 439 -9.13 -24.69 -9.88
N GLU A 440 -7.89 -24.20 -9.89
CA GLU A 440 -7.44 -23.01 -10.59
C GLU A 440 -6.31 -23.39 -11.55
N LYS A 441 -6.60 -23.40 -12.86
CA LYS A 441 -5.69 -23.96 -13.88
C LYS A 441 -5.28 -25.39 -13.50
N GLU A 442 -4.00 -25.60 -13.18
CA GLU A 442 -3.41 -26.89 -12.76
C GLU A 442 -3.26 -27.02 -11.23
N LYS A 443 -3.59 -25.98 -10.46
CA LYS A 443 -3.48 -25.96 -9.00
C LYS A 443 -4.80 -26.35 -8.34
N TYR A 444 -4.68 -27.03 -7.21
CA TYR A 444 -5.80 -27.43 -6.37
C TYR A 444 -5.65 -26.84 -4.97
N HIS A 445 -6.74 -26.31 -4.45
CA HIS A 445 -6.87 -25.81 -3.09
C HIS A 445 -8.04 -26.51 -2.42
N THR A 446 -7.91 -26.84 -1.13
CA THR A 446 -9.00 -27.45 -0.37
C THR A 446 -9.38 -26.54 0.78
N LEU A 447 -10.61 -26.03 0.76
CA LEU A 447 -11.18 -25.27 1.86
C LEU A 447 -12.03 -26.19 2.73
N TYR A 448 -12.13 -25.90 4.03
CA TYR A 448 -12.98 -26.66 4.95
C TYR A 448 -13.96 -25.73 5.62
N PHE A 449 -15.25 -25.96 5.43
CA PHE A 449 -16.30 -25.14 6.04
C PHE A 449 -16.99 -25.87 7.18
N TYR A 450 -16.98 -25.27 8.36
CA TYR A 450 -17.72 -25.75 9.52
C TYR A 450 -19.02 -24.95 9.68
N PRO A 451 -20.19 -25.48 9.27
CA PRO A 451 -21.47 -24.80 9.44
C PRO A 451 -21.92 -24.83 10.91
N MET A 452 -22.37 -23.68 11.43
CA MET A 452 -22.93 -23.59 12.80
C MET A 452 -24.45 -23.84 12.83
N LYS A 453 -25.11 -23.84 11.66
CA LYS A 453 -26.56 -23.96 11.52
C LYS A 453 -26.91 -24.95 10.42
N GLU A 454 -27.98 -25.71 10.64
CA GLU A 454 -28.45 -26.72 9.69
C GLU A 454 -28.93 -26.10 8.36
N GLU A 455 -29.58 -24.93 8.41
CA GLU A 455 -29.93 -24.17 7.20
C GLU A 455 -28.68 -23.87 6.35
N VAL A 456 -27.60 -23.42 7.00
CA VAL A 456 -26.34 -23.06 6.33
C VAL A 456 -25.66 -24.29 5.77
N ARG A 457 -25.69 -25.43 6.47
CA ARG A 457 -25.21 -26.73 5.96
C ARG A 457 -25.91 -27.08 4.64
N ASN A 458 -27.24 -27.08 4.63
CA ASN A 458 -28.04 -27.41 3.45
C ASN A 458 -27.77 -26.48 2.25
N MET A 459 -27.53 -25.19 2.49
CA MET A 459 -27.13 -24.25 1.44
C MET A 459 -25.72 -24.57 0.92
N THR A 460 -24.78 -24.82 1.84
CA THR A 460 -23.37 -25.09 1.54
C THR A 460 -23.20 -26.36 0.69
N GLU A 461 -23.95 -27.43 0.96
CA GLU A 461 -23.88 -28.68 0.20
C GLU A 461 -24.29 -28.51 -1.28
N LYS A 462 -25.14 -27.51 -1.59
CA LYS A 462 -25.58 -27.17 -2.96
C LYS A 462 -24.65 -26.15 -3.65
N PHE A 463 -23.69 -25.60 -2.92
CA PHE A 463 -22.77 -24.59 -3.42
C PHE A 463 -21.88 -25.07 -4.59
N PRO A 464 -21.33 -26.30 -4.59
CA PRO A 464 -20.50 -26.77 -5.72
C PRO A 464 -21.23 -26.76 -7.07
N GLU A 465 -22.55 -26.96 -7.06
CA GLU A 465 -23.36 -27.06 -8.28
C GLU A 465 -23.78 -25.69 -8.84
N THR A 466 -24.00 -24.71 -7.96
CA THR A 466 -24.70 -23.45 -8.33
C THR A 466 -24.01 -22.19 -7.83
N GLY A 467 -22.98 -22.33 -7.02
CA GLY A 467 -22.38 -21.26 -6.23
C GLY A 467 -21.44 -20.34 -7.01
N LEU A 468 -20.77 -20.86 -8.04
CA LEU A 468 -19.85 -20.09 -8.87
C LEU A 468 -20.50 -19.61 -10.17
N PRO A 469 -20.21 -18.37 -10.61
CA PRO A 469 -20.56 -17.91 -11.95
C PRO A 469 -19.94 -18.79 -13.05
N LYS A 470 -20.63 -18.92 -14.18
CA LYS A 470 -20.17 -19.76 -15.32
C LYS A 470 -18.81 -19.35 -15.90
N GLN A 471 -18.45 -18.07 -15.78
CA GLN A 471 -17.19 -17.51 -16.28
C GLN A 471 -16.20 -17.24 -15.14
N ALA A 472 -16.37 -17.90 -13.98
CA ALA A 472 -15.43 -17.74 -12.88
C ALA A 472 -14.01 -18.18 -13.30
N PRO A 473 -12.96 -17.49 -12.82
CA PRO A 473 -11.56 -17.88 -13.05
C PRO A 473 -11.17 -19.20 -12.36
N VAL A 474 -12.10 -19.78 -11.59
CA VAL A 474 -11.91 -20.97 -10.77
C VAL A 474 -13.12 -21.89 -10.85
N SER A 475 -12.92 -23.18 -10.61
CA SER A 475 -14.00 -24.19 -10.56
C SER A 475 -13.98 -24.98 -9.24
N ILE A 476 -15.13 -25.52 -8.84
CA ILE A 476 -15.25 -26.42 -7.69
C ILE A 476 -15.55 -27.82 -8.22
N ASP A 477 -14.84 -28.82 -7.71
CA ASP A 477 -15.09 -30.22 -8.04
C ASP A 477 -16.33 -30.71 -7.29
N ILE A 478 -17.29 -31.31 -8.01
CA ILE A 478 -18.40 -32.03 -7.40
C ILE A 478 -17.88 -33.41 -6.97
N MET A 479 -17.80 -33.61 -5.65
CA MET A 479 -17.26 -34.83 -5.05
C MET A 479 -18.39 -35.75 -4.59
N THR A 480 -18.25 -37.04 -4.87
CA THR A 480 -19.06 -38.11 -4.27
C THR A 480 -18.75 -38.27 -2.77
N ASP A 481 -19.64 -38.91 -2.00
CA ASP A 481 -19.42 -39.17 -0.57
C ASP A 481 -18.08 -39.87 -0.28
N SER A 482 -17.67 -40.80 -1.16
CA SER A 482 -16.38 -41.49 -1.03
C SER A 482 -15.21 -40.54 -1.23
N GLN A 483 -15.30 -39.62 -2.21
CA GLN A 483 -14.26 -38.62 -2.46
C GLN A 483 -14.20 -37.57 -1.34
N ILE A 484 -15.34 -37.16 -0.80
CA ILE A 484 -15.41 -36.30 0.39
C ILE A 484 -14.68 -36.99 1.55
N ARG A 485 -14.98 -38.26 1.83
CA ARG A 485 -14.32 -39.01 2.90
C ARG A 485 -12.82 -39.12 2.71
N ILE A 486 -12.35 -39.35 1.48
CA ILE A 486 -10.92 -39.35 1.13
C ILE A 486 -10.31 -37.97 1.40
N CYS A 487 -10.92 -36.90 0.92
CA CYS A 487 -10.45 -35.52 1.12
C CYS A 487 -10.35 -35.14 2.60
N MET A 488 -11.26 -35.63 3.44
CA MET A 488 -11.20 -35.46 4.88
C MET A 488 -10.02 -36.23 5.50
N LEU A 489 -9.80 -37.48 5.10
CA LEU A 489 -8.67 -38.27 5.57
C LEU A 489 -7.32 -37.69 5.13
N GLU A 490 -7.22 -37.19 3.90
CA GLU A 490 -6.04 -36.45 3.40
C GLU A 490 -5.75 -35.22 4.27
N GLY A 491 -6.78 -34.47 4.66
CA GLY A 491 -6.64 -33.32 5.56
C GLY A 491 -6.13 -33.71 6.96
N ILE A 492 -6.66 -34.78 7.56
CA ILE A 492 -6.18 -35.30 8.85
C ILE A 492 -4.72 -35.75 8.76
N LEU A 493 -4.37 -36.47 7.69
CA LEU A 493 -3.03 -36.97 7.46
C LEU A 493 -2.04 -35.82 7.36
N ALA A 494 -2.34 -34.82 6.53
CA ALA A 494 -1.47 -33.66 6.33
C ALA A 494 -1.32 -32.81 7.60
N ALA A 495 -2.40 -32.62 8.37
CA ALA A 495 -2.34 -31.95 9.66
C ALA A 495 -1.46 -32.70 10.69
N THR A 496 -1.52 -34.04 10.66
CA THR A 496 -0.71 -34.89 11.55
C THR A 496 0.75 -34.86 11.14
N GLU A 497 1.06 -34.93 9.84
CA GLU A 497 2.41 -34.84 9.30
C GLU A 497 3.07 -33.50 9.64
N LYS A 498 2.35 -32.38 9.42
CA LYS A 498 2.83 -31.03 9.76
C LYS A 498 3.23 -30.93 11.23
N ARG A 499 2.35 -31.38 12.14
CA ARG A 499 2.64 -31.35 13.59
C ARG A 499 3.83 -32.23 13.98
N LEU A 500 3.97 -33.41 13.35
CA LEU A 500 5.13 -34.27 13.57
C LEU A 500 6.43 -33.58 13.15
N LEU A 501 6.42 -32.88 12.02
CA LEU A 501 7.57 -32.10 11.56
C LEU A 501 7.91 -30.96 12.54
N GLU A 502 6.90 -30.23 13.03
CA GLU A 502 7.08 -29.18 14.05
C GLU A 502 7.69 -29.71 15.35
N TYR A 503 7.25 -30.89 15.82
CA TYR A 503 7.83 -31.53 16.99
C TYR A 503 9.29 -31.94 16.75
N ILE A 504 9.60 -32.49 15.58
CA ILE A 504 10.99 -32.84 15.21
C ILE A 504 11.88 -31.60 15.18
N GLU A 505 11.39 -30.49 14.63
CA GLU A 505 12.12 -29.23 14.56
C GLU A 505 12.34 -28.62 15.95
N SER A 506 11.27 -28.53 16.75
CA SER A 506 11.34 -28.04 18.14
C SER A 506 12.28 -28.89 19.00
N GLU A 507 12.29 -30.22 18.84
CA GLU A 507 13.20 -31.10 19.56
C GLU A 507 14.67 -30.85 19.14
N LYS A 508 14.93 -30.61 17.85
CA LYS A 508 16.27 -30.26 17.36
C LYS A 508 16.75 -28.92 17.93
N GLU A 509 15.88 -27.92 17.97
CA GLU A 509 16.19 -26.61 18.58
C GLU A 509 16.49 -26.75 20.07
N LEU A 510 15.62 -27.43 20.83
CA LEU A 510 15.84 -27.68 22.26
C LEU A 510 17.14 -28.44 22.54
N ARG A 511 17.47 -29.45 21.71
CA ARG A 511 18.75 -30.17 21.82
C ARG A 511 19.94 -29.25 21.59
N LYS A 512 19.86 -28.38 20.58
CA LYS A 512 20.90 -27.38 20.29
C LYS A 512 21.05 -26.38 21.43
N GLU A 513 19.95 -25.87 21.97
CA GLU A 513 19.96 -24.97 23.13
C GLU A 513 20.55 -25.65 24.38
N LEU A 514 20.20 -26.91 24.62
CA LEU A 514 20.77 -27.73 25.72
C LEU A 514 22.28 -27.94 25.54
N GLU A 515 22.76 -28.17 24.32
CA GLU A 515 24.19 -28.29 24.02
C GLU A 515 24.92 -26.96 24.23
N GLU A 516 24.35 -25.84 23.78
CA GLU A 516 24.90 -24.50 23.99
C GLU A 516 24.91 -24.11 25.48
N MET A 517 23.88 -24.47 26.25
CA MET A 517 23.84 -24.26 27.70
C MET A 517 24.86 -25.13 28.44
N LYS A 518 25.06 -26.39 28.02
CA LYS A 518 26.11 -27.25 28.58
C LYS A 518 27.50 -26.71 28.28
N GLN A 519 27.74 -26.17 27.09
CA GLN A 519 29.02 -25.54 26.76
C GLN A 519 29.27 -24.25 27.59
N LYS A 520 28.22 -23.46 27.86
CA LYS A 520 28.31 -22.28 28.73
C LYS A 520 28.45 -22.61 30.22
N GLY A 521 27.81 -23.69 30.68
CA GLY A 521 27.85 -24.13 32.09
C GLY A 521 29.13 -24.85 32.52
N VAL A 522 29.97 -25.29 31.57
CA VAL A 522 31.29 -25.91 31.86
C VAL A 522 32.42 -24.87 31.96
N SER A 523 32.10 -23.57 31.82
CA SER A 523 33.06 -22.46 31.92
C SER A 523 32.97 -21.66 33.24
N GLN A 524 32.40 -22.24 34.31
CA GLN A 524 32.44 -21.67 35.67
C GLN A 524 33.20 -22.56 36.66
#